data_AF-A0A3N5G7B9-F1
#
_entry.id   AF-A0A3N5G7B9-F1
#
_cell.length_a   1.000
_cell.length_b   1.000
_cell.length_c   1.000
_cell.angle_alpha   90.00
_cell.angle_beta   90.00
_cell.angle_gamma   90.00
#
_symmetry.space_group_name_H-M   'P 1'
#
loop_
_entity.id
_entity.type
_entity.pdbx_description
1 polymer ?
#
loop_
_entity_poly.entity_id
_entity_poly.type
_entity_poly.pdbx_seq_one_letter_code
_entity_poly.pdbx_strand_id
1 'polypeptide(L)'
;MTQHANLSPERWSAFSLDQQILMIGNEMNRGMGLMEPEDLRNLRLSYERVLRLVDLTVEVQRRPTLWRELLRWRDLIAALYIRGEPDPAEHAAAFRCLLQFTPVAAQQIPFVLPPG
;
A
#
# COMPACT_ATOMS: atom_id res chain seq x y z
N MET A 1 -18.07 21.16 -5.98
CA MET A 1 -18.49 19.75 -5.81
C MET A 1 -17.40 19.01 -5.05
N THR A 2 -17.51 18.98 -3.72
CA THR A 2 -16.51 18.38 -2.82
C THR A 2 -16.81 16.89 -2.61
N GLN A 3 -16.41 16.06 -3.57
CA GLN A 3 -16.38 14.60 -3.39
C GLN A 3 -14.97 14.14 -3.02
N HIS A 4 -14.53 14.45 -1.81
CA HIS A 4 -13.46 13.70 -1.16
C HIS A 4 -13.80 13.60 0.32
N ALA A 5 -14.50 12.52 0.70
CA ALA A 5 -14.57 12.11 2.09
C ALA A 5 -13.15 11.77 2.52
N ASN A 6 -12.45 12.71 3.18
CA ASN A 6 -11.21 12.39 3.86
C ASN A 6 -11.53 11.28 4.86
N LEU A 7 -10.93 10.10 4.64
CA LEU A 7 -11.04 8.98 5.56
C LEU A 7 -10.38 9.39 6.88
N SER A 8 -11.15 9.44 7.96
CA SER A 8 -10.65 9.80 9.29
C SER A 8 -10.08 8.58 10.01
N PRO A 9 -9.16 8.76 10.98
CA PRO A 9 -8.65 7.67 11.81
C PRO A 9 -9.78 6.88 12.48
N GLU A 10 -10.84 7.54 12.95
CA GLU A 10 -11.99 6.88 13.58
C GLU A 10 -12.70 5.93 12.61
N ARG A 11 -12.98 6.41 11.39
CA ARG A 11 -13.59 5.57 10.34
C ARG A 11 -12.65 4.45 9.91
N TRP A 12 -11.35 4.72 9.86
CA TRP A 12 -10.34 3.72 9.50
C TRP A 12 -10.21 2.61 10.55
N SER A 13 -10.32 2.96 11.83
CA SER A 13 -10.27 2.01 12.95
C SER A 13 -11.41 0.99 12.96
N ALA A 14 -12.50 1.25 12.22
CA ALA A 14 -13.63 0.33 12.09
C ALA A 14 -13.33 -0.87 11.18
N PHE A 15 -12.29 -0.79 10.33
CA PHE A 15 -11.85 -1.90 9.49
C PHE A 15 -10.90 -2.83 10.25
N SER A 16 -11.01 -4.13 10.00
CA SER A 16 -10.04 -5.09 10.51
C SER A 16 -8.66 -4.86 9.89
N LEU A 17 -7.59 -5.36 10.53
CA LEU A 17 -6.25 -5.27 9.97
C LEU A 17 -6.17 -5.90 8.57
N ASP A 18 -6.84 -7.04 8.35
CA ASP A 18 -6.91 -7.67 7.04
C ASP A 18 -7.52 -6.74 5.99
N GLN A 19 -8.62 -6.06 6.32
CA GLN A 19 -9.25 -5.10 5.42
C GLN A 19 -8.34 -3.90 5.15
N GLN A 20 -7.68 -3.36 6.18
CA GLN A 20 -6.74 -2.25 6.03
C GLN A 20 -5.59 -2.60 5.10
N ILE A 21 -4.95 -3.76 5.29
CA ILE A 21 -3.86 -4.26 4.45
C ILE A 21 -4.33 -4.51 3.02
N LEU A 22 -5.50 -5.11 2.82
CA LEU A 22 -6.06 -5.34 1.48
C LEU A 22 -6.42 -4.03 0.77
N MET A 23 -6.90 -3.02 1.49
CA MET A 23 -7.19 -1.70 0.92
C MET A 23 -5.91 -0.96 0.51
N ILE A 24 -4.83 -1.07 1.29
CA ILE A 24 -3.49 -0.61 0.87
C ILE A 24 -3.06 -1.39 -0.38
N GLY A 25 -3.24 -2.72 -0.36
CA GLY A 25 -2.92 -3.62 -1.46
C GLY A 25 -3.66 -3.28 -2.76
N ASN A 26 -4.91 -2.81 -2.68
CA ASN A 26 -5.66 -2.38 -3.86
C ASN A 26 -5.01 -1.19 -4.57
N GLU A 27 -4.44 -0.24 -3.82
CA GLU A 27 -3.73 0.89 -4.41
C GLU A 27 -2.33 0.49 -4.92
N MET A 28 -1.66 -0.49 -4.30
CA MET A 28 -0.46 -1.11 -4.88
C MET A 28 -0.79 -1.81 -6.20
N ASN A 29 -1.81 -2.66 -6.23
CA ASN A 29 -2.24 -3.37 -7.44
C ASN A 29 -2.62 -2.41 -8.57
N ARG A 30 -3.27 -1.29 -8.24
CA ARG A 30 -3.52 -0.20 -9.21
C ARG A 30 -2.22 0.33 -9.81
N GLY A 31 -1.19 0.53 -8.99
CA GLY A 31 0.13 0.99 -9.41
C GLY A 31 0.85 0.04 -10.37
N MET A 32 0.64 -1.28 -10.27
CA MET A 32 1.28 -2.24 -11.20
C MET A 32 0.95 -2.00 -12.67
N GLY A 33 -0.26 -1.49 -12.97
CA GLY A 33 -0.67 -1.17 -14.33
C GLY A 33 -0.19 0.19 -14.84
N LEU A 34 0.59 0.93 -14.06
CA LEU A 34 0.95 2.34 -14.30
C LEU A 34 2.47 2.52 -14.45
N MET A 35 3.14 1.54 -15.06
CA MET A 35 4.60 1.49 -15.16
C MET A 35 5.17 2.14 -16.43
N GLU A 36 4.30 2.62 -17.32
CA GLU A 36 4.69 3.30 -18.56
C GLU A 36 4.95 4.80 -18.33
N PRO A 37 5.77 5.46 -19.18
CA PRO A 37 6.12 6.88 -19.02
C PRO A 37 4.91 7.83 -18.98
N GLU A 38 3.83 7.50 -19.68
CA GLU A 38 2.62 8.33 -19.72
C GLU A 38 1.83 8.26 -18.38
N ASP A 39 2.05 7.21 -17.59
CA ASP A 39 1.31 6.92 -16.37
C ASP A 39 2.00 7.38 -15.08
N LEU A 40 3.22 7.92 -15.16
CA LEU A 40 4.04 8.31 -13.99
C LEU A 40 3.28 9.17 -12.98
N ARG A 41 2.44 10.09 -13.46
CA ARG A 41 1.60 10.91 -12.59
C ARG A 41 0.59 10.07 -11.81
N ASN A 42 -0.06 9.11 -12.46
CA ASN A 42 -1.04 8.23 -11.84
C ASN A 42 -0.36 7.23 -10.88
N LEU A 43 0.83 6.74 -11.23
CA LEU A 43 1.65 5.91 -10.36
C LEU A 43 1.99 6.67 -9.07
N ARG A 44 2.45 7.92 -9.20
CA ARG A 44 2.76 8.80 -8.07
C ARG A 44 1.56 9.00 -7.15
N LEU A 45 0.38 9.27 -7.72
CA LEU A 45 -0.88 9.40 -6.94
C LEU A 45 -1.26 8.09 -6.24
N SER A 46 -0.99 6.94 -6.84
CA SER A 46 -1.23 5.64 -6.20
C SER A 46 -0.31 5.45 -4.99
N TYR A 47 0.97 5.79 -5.11
CA TYR A 47 1.90 5.77 -3.97
C TYR A 47 1.52 6.76 -2.86
N GLU A 48 1.05 7.97 -3.18
CA GLU A 48 0.56 8.92 -2.17
C GLU A 48 -0.61 8.34 -1.36
N ARG A 49 -1.52 7.63 -2.03
CA ARG A 49 -2.64 6.95 -1.36
C ARG A 49 -2.15 5.79 -0.50
N VAL A 50 -1.23 4.97 -0.99
CA VAL A 50 -0.60 3.89 -0.22
C VAL A 50 0.02 4.46 1.06
N LEU A 51 0.87 5.48 0.95
CA LEU A 51 1.51 6.13 2.10
C LEU A 51 0.47 6.66 3.10
N ARG A 52 -0.58 7.34 2.61
CA ARG A 52 -1.66 7.85 3.46
C ARG A 52 -2.40 6.74 4.21
N LEU A 53 -2.72 5.62 3.55
CA LEU A 53 -3.44 4.51 4.19
C LEU A 53 -2.55 3.77 5.20
N VAL A 54 -1.24 3.68 4.94
CA VAL A 54 -0.27 3.13 5.89
C VAL A 54 -0.16 4.01 7.12
N ASP A 55 -0.05 5.33 6.95
CA ASP A 55 0.01 6.28 8.05
C ASP A 55 -1.25 6.19 8.93
N LEU A 56 -2.43 6.12 8.31
CA LEU A 56 -3.69 5.87 9.04
C LEU A 56 -3.68 4.53 9.77
N THR A 57 -3.13 3.47 9.16
CA THR A 57 -3.04 2.14 9.78
C THR A 57 -2.10 2.15 10.99
N VAL A 58 -0.96 2.84 10.88
CA VAL A 58 -0.04 3.05 12.00
C VAL A 58 -0.75 3.83 13.11
N GLU A 59 -1.51 4.87 12.79
CA GLU A 59 -2.21 5.67 13.81
C GLU A 59 -3.25 4.88 14.62
N VAL A 60 -4.02 3.99 13.97
CA VAL A 60 -5.14 3.29 14.62
C VAL A 60 -4.80 1.94 15.24
N GLN A 61 -3.80 1.23 14.69
CA GLN A 61 -3.34 -0.03 15.28
C GLN A 61 -2.52 0.26 16.55
N ARG A 62 -2.35 -0.68 17.48
CA ARG A 62 -1.54 -0.44 18.71
C ARG A 62 -0.52 -1.53 19.00
N ARG A 63 -0.23 -2.38 18.02
CA ARG A 63 0.69 -3.52 18.17
C ARG A 63 2.12 -3.06 17.84
N PRO A 64 3.07 -2.99 18.81
CA PRO A 64 4.39 -2.40 18.57
C PRO A 64 5.24 -3.13 17.52
N THR A 65 5.06 -4.44 17.37
CA THR A 65 5.74 -5.23 16.34
C THR A 65 5.22 -4.87 14.95
N LEU A 66 3.90 -4.86 14.77
CA LEU A 66 3.24 -4.48 13.52
C LEU A 66 3.61 -3.06 13.10
N TRP A 67 3.59 -2.11 14.04
CA TRP A 67 3.97 -0.72 13.78
C TRP A 67 5.38 -0.60 13.20
N ARG A 68 6.37 -1.25 13.83
CA ARG A 68 7.75 -1.22 13.36
C ARG A 68 7.88 -1.77 11.94
N GLU A 69 7.24 -2.91 11.67
CA GLU A 69 7.31 -3.49 10.33
C GLU A 69 6.54 -2.66 9.29
N LEU A 70 5.39 -2.06 9.63
CA LEU A 70 4.66 -1.15 8.73
C LEU A 70 5.47 0.11 8.41
N LEU A 71 6.17 0.69 9.39
CA LEU A 71 7.02 1.85 9.16
C LEU A 71 8.24 1.50 8.28
N ARG A 72 8.86 0.33 8.49
CA ARG A 72 9.92 -0.15 7.59
C ARG A 72 9.40 -0.40 6.17
N TRP A 73 8.23 -0.99 6.05
CA TRP A 73 7.60 -1.23 4.76
C TRP A 73 7.23 0.08 4.05
N ARG A 74 6.74 1.08 4.80
CA ARG A 74 6.46 2.43 4.32
C ARG A 74 7.68 3.07 3.67
N ASP A 75 8.87 2.87 4.23
CA ASP A 75 10.11 3.41 3.68
C ASP A 75 10.44 2.83 2.29
N LEU A 76 10.06 1.57 2.01
CA LEU A 76 10.18 0.99 0.66
C LEU A 76 9.32 1.74 -0.35
N ILE A 77 8.08 2.08 0.02
CA ILE A 77 7.17 2.84 -0.85
C ILE A 77 7.62 4.29 -0.98
N ALA A 78 8.12 4.91 0.09
CA ALA A 78 8.69 6.24 0.04
C ALA A 78 9.89 6.31 -0.91
N ALA A 79 10.75 5.28 -0.93
CA ALA A 79 11.86 5.20 -1.88
C ALA A 79 11.37 5.15 -3.34
N LEU A 80 10.38 4.31 -3.64
CA LEU A 80 9.75 4.25 -4.97
C LEU A 80 9.11 5.58 -5.37
N TYR A 81 8.44 6.25 -4.44
CA TYR A 81 7.81 7.55 -4.65
C TYR A 81 8.84 8.66 -4.97
N ILE A 82 9.97 8.67 -4.26
CA ILE A 82 11.02 9.70 -4.43
C ILE A 82 11.82 9.47 -5.72
N ARG A 83 12.09 8.21 -6.08
CA ARG A 83 12.88 7.84 -7.27
C ARG A 83 12.35 8.51 -8.54
N GLY A 84 11.03 8.59 -8.71
CA GLY A 84 10.39 9.25 -9.85
C GLY A 84 10.39 8.43 -11.14
N GLU A 85 11.05 7.26 -11.15
CA GLU A 85 11.06 6.31 -12.25
C GLU A 85 10.44 4.97 -11.78
N PRO A 86 9.63 4.29 -12.61
CA PRO A 86 9.01 3.02 -12.26
C PRO A 86 10.06 1.92 -12.10
N ASP A 87 9.88 1.10 -11.07
CA ASP A 87 10.62 -0.15 -10.90
C ASP A 87 9.61 -1.27 -10.63
N PRO A 88 9.18 -2.00 -11.68
CA PRO A 88 8.19 -3.06 -11.52
C PRO A 88 8.65 -4.17 -10.57
N ALA A 89 9.95 -4.45 -10.52
CA ALA A 89 10.50 -5.52 -9.69
C ALA A 89 10.48 -5.12 -8.20
N GLU A 90 10.96 -3.93 -7.86
CA GLU A 90 10.89 -3.41 -6.50
C GLU A 90 9.44 -3.16 -6.05
N HIS A 91 8.58 -2.65 -6.93
CA HIS A 91 7.15 -2.52 -6.66
C HIS A 91 6.54 -3.87 -6.31
N ALA A 92 6.76 -4.90 -7.13
CA ALA A 92 6.21 -6.23 -6.91
C ALA A 92 6.75 -6.86 -5.61
N ALA A 93 8.04 -6.65 -5.29
CA ALA A 93 8.63 -7.11 -4.04
C ALA A 93 8.00 -6.42 -2.82
N ALA A 94 7.82 -5.10 -2.86
CA ALA A 94 7.14 -4.36 -1.82
C ALA A 94 5.68 -4.80 -1.68
N PHE A 95 4.96 -4.99 -2.79
CA PHE A 95 3.58 -5.45 -2.76
C PHE A 95 3.46 -6.87 -2.18
N ARG A 96 4.37 -7.79 -2.54
CA ARG A 96 4.42 -9.13 -1.94
C ARG A 96 4.63 -9.07 -0.43
N CYS A 97 5.57 -8.23 0.02
CA CYS A 97 5.85 -8.03 1.44
C CYS A 97 4.61 -7.53 2.19
N LEU A 98 3.87 -6.56 1.63
CA LEU A 98 2.63 -6.06 2.23
C LEU A 98 1.61 -7.17 2.45
N LEU A 99 1.38 -8.00 1.43
CA LEU A 99 0.39 -9.07 1.50
C LEU A 99 0.76 -10.13 2.55
N GLN A 100 2.04 -10.27 2.89
CA GLN A 100 2.51 -11.20 3.93
C GLN A 100 2.29 -10.70 5.37
N PHE A 101 1.83 -9.45 5.59
CA PHE A 101 1.51 -8.94 6.93
C PHE A 101 0.37 -9.70 7.60
N THR A 102 -0.55 -10.29 6.83
CA THR A 102 -1.61 -11.13 7.38
C THR A 102 -1.83 -12.40 6.55
N PRO A 103 -2.24 -13.52 7.17
CA PRO A 103 -2.54 -14.74 6.43
C PRO A 103 -3.66 -14.56 5.41
N VAL A 104 -4.64 -13.68 5.68
CA VAL A 104 -5.75 -13.40 4.77
C VAL A 104 -5.27 -12.65 3.53
N ALA A 105 -4.44 -11.62 3.71
CA ALA A 105 -3.88 -10.88 2.58
C ALA A 105 -2.92 -11.74 1.75
N ALA A 106 -2.16 -12.63 2.38
CA ALA A 106 -1.20 -13.51 1.69
C ALA A 106 -1.87 -14.46 0.68
N GLN A 107 -3.15 -14.81 0.91
CA GLN A 107 -3.94 -15.61 -0.04
C GLN A 107 -4.16 -14.89 -1.38
N GLN A 108 -3.98 -13.56 -1.45
CA GLN A 108 -4.14 -12.80 -2.68
C GLN A 108 -2.93 -12.91 -3.62
N ILE A 109 -1.75 -13.27 -3.09
CA ILE A 109 -0.48 -13.28 -3.84
C ILE A 109 -0.59 -14.03 -5.19
N PRO A 110 -1.18 -15.24 -5.28
CA PRO A 110 -1.29 -15.97 -6.56
C PRO A 110 -2.16 -15.29 -7.62
N PHE A 111 -3.02 -14.34 -7.22
CA PHE A 111 -3.97 -13.67 -8.10
C PHE A 111 -3.52 -12.28 -8.55
N VAL A 112 -2.63 -11.64 -7.77
CA VAL A 112 -2.24 -10.24 -7.99
C VAL A 112 -0.75 -10.06 -8.24
N LEU A 113 0.06 -11.12 -8.14
CA LEU A 113 1.50 -11.06 -8.41
C LEU A 113 1.94 -12.27 -9.23
N PRO A 114 2.94 -12.11 -10.11
CA PRO A 114 3.59 -13.25 -10.74
C PRO A 114 4.27 -14.13 -9.68
N PRO A 115 4.47 -15.44 -9.97
CA PRO A 115 5.29 -16.30 -9.13
C PRO A 115 6.68 -15.69 -8.95
N GLY A 116 7.17 -15.74 -7.69
CA GLY A 116 8.42 -15.13 -7.26
C GLY A 116 9.64 -16.00 -7.47
#